data_AF-A0A924JU18-F1
#
_entry.id   AF-A0A924JU18-F1
#
_cell.length_a   1.000
_cell.length_b   1.000
_cell.length_c   1.000
_cell.angle_alpha   90.00
_cell.angle_beta   90.00
_cell.angle_gamma   90.00
#
_symmetry.space_group_name_H-M   'P 1'
#
loop_
_entity.id
_entity.type
_entity.pdbx_description
1 polymer ?
#
loop_
_entity_poly.entity_id
_entity_poly.type
_entity_poly.pdbx_seq_one_letter_code
_entity_poly.pdbx_strand_id
1 'polypeptide(L)'
;MGLWRTASTEIWKVTRPGSCSSSASRWTRLASPRSRTISRTGQWAPKYGSERVVFVPDGLVTLLSAHVAAYPVGPDGWLFTGPTGEPPHQNTVGYWWRKTLRDAGLSGIKLHDLRHFFASGLIAEGCDVVTVQRALGHSKPTTTLNTYAHLWPTAEDCTRKATQSLIDAATAKILADSVRTEST
;
A
#
# COMPACT_ATOMS: atom_id res chain seq x y z
N MET A 1 17.73 28.24 -11.27
CA MET A 1 18.47 27.07 -11.81
C MET A 1 18.17 25.87 -10.92
N GLY A 2 17.16 25.06 -11.30
CA GLY A 2 16.64 23.97 -10.47
C GLY A 2 17.29 22.63 -10.82
N LEU A 3 17.93 22.00 -9.84
CA LEU A 3 18.47 20.64 -9.98
C LEU A 3 17.40 19.59 -9.67
N TRP A 4 17.11 18.78 -10.68
CA TRP A 4 16.38 17.52 -10.65
C TRP A 4 17.26 16.39 -10.09
N ARG A 5 16.68 15.38 -9.38
CA ARG A 5 17.13 13.96 -9.38
C ARG A 5 16.25 13.01 -8.51
N THR A 6 15.38 12.27 -9.21
CA THR A 6 15.03 10.81 -9.11
C THR A 6 14.98 10.03 -7.78
N ALA A 7 13.86 9.32 -7.55
CA ALA A 7 13.75 7.92 -7.07
C ALA A 7 12.23 7.58 -6.89
N SER A 8 11.66 6.40 -7.14
CA SER A 8 12.16 5.11 -7.58
C SER A 8 10.95 4.30 -8.08
N THR A 9 11.07 3.64 -9.23
CA THR A 9 10.12 2.63 -9.72
C THR A 9 10.49 1.31 -9.04
N GLU A 10 9.78 0.91 -7.98
CA GLU A 10 10.06 -0.37 -7.28
C GLU A 10 9.26 -1.51 -7.95
N ILE A 11 9.99 -2.51 -8.45
CA ILE A 11 9.46 -3.72 -9.08
C ILE A 11 9.72 -4.91 -8.13
N TRP A 12 8.68 -5.70 -7.87
CA TRP A 12 8.63 -6.70 -6.80
C TRP A 12 9.23 -8.06 -7.19
N LYS A 13 9.61 -8.89 -6.21
CA LYS A 13 10.18 -10.25 -6.33
C LYS A 13 9.58 -11.14 -5.24
N VAL A 14 9.14 -12.35 -5.60
CA VAL A 14 8.58 -13.36 -4.68
C VAL A 14 9.53 -14.56 -4.64
N THR A 15 9.98 -14.92 -3.46
CA THR A 15 10.90 -16.04 -3.22
C THR A 15 10.15 -17.37 -3.13
N ARG A 16 10.60 -18.38 -3.87
CA ARG A 16 10.22 -19.79 -3.65
C ARG A 16 10.94 -20.33 -2.40
N PRO A 17 10.31 -21.15 -1.56
CA PRO A 17 11.03 -21.89 -0.54
C PRO A 17 11.99 -22.88 -1.20
N GLY A 18 13.25 -22.90 -0.75
CA GLY A 18 14.32 -23.71 -1.30
C GLY A 18 14.01 -25.21 -1.25
N SER A 19 14.44 -25.92 -2.29
CA SER A 19 14.40 -27.37 -2.37
C SER A 19 15.18 -28.00 -1.22
N CYS A 20 14.50 -28.72 -0.35
CA CYS A 20 15.12 -29.75 0.48
C CYS A 20 14.32 -31.04 0.29
N SER A 21 14.97 -32.01 -0.31
CA SER A 21 14.47 -33.35 -0.54
C SER A 21 14.18 -34.07 0.77
N SER A 22 12.94 -34.50 0.99
CA SER A 22 12.56 -35.85 1.45
C SER A 22 11.10 -35.86 1.93
N SER A 23 10.42 -36.96 1.59
CA SER A 23 9.02 -37.29 1.85
C SER A 23 8.49 -36.87 3.21
N ALA A 24 7.38 -36.12 3.21
CA ALA A 24 6.15 -36.45 3.94
C ALA A 24 5.23 -35.24 3.95
N SER A 25 4.02 -35.43 3.44
CA SER A 25 2.89 -34.52 3.56
C SER A 25 2.66 -34.14 5.03
N ARG A 26 2.92 -32.88 5.40
CA ARG A 26 2.43 -32.31 6.65
C ARG A 26 2.21 -30.80 6.51
N TRP A 27 0.97 -30.44 6.18
CA TRP A 27 0.47 -29.07 6.34
C TRP A 27 0.34 -28.78 7.84
N THR A 28 1.38 -28.19 8.44
CA THR A 28 1.28 -27.76 9.83
C THR A 28 0.63 -26.39 9.87
N ARG A 29 -0.65 -26.38 10.23
CA ARG A 29 -1.44 -25.18 10.56
C ARG A 29 -0.79 -24.47 11.75
N LEU A 30 -0.23 -23.28 11.54
CA LEU A 30 0.14 -22.35 12.60
C LEU A 30 -0.50 -20.97 12.33
N ALA A 31 -1.55 -20.72 13.13
CA ALA A 31 -2.12 -19.46 13.64
C ALA A 31 -2.09 -18.13 12.84
N SER A 32 -3.30 -17.53 12.75
CA SER A 32 -3.71 -16.15 12.41
C SER A 32 -4.06 -15.82 10.93
N PRO A 33 -5.30 -15.38 10.60
CA PRO A 33 -5.72 -15.20 9.20
C PRO A 33 -5.28 -13.91 8.48
N ARG A 34 -4.52 -12.99 9.07
CA ARG A 34 -4.46 -11.59 8.55
C ARG A 34 -3.09 -11.00 8.23
N SER A 35 -2.05 -11.80 8.06
CA SER A 35 -0.76 -11.25 7.64
C SER A 35 0.08 -12.28 6.90
N ARG A 36 0.44 -11.97 5.65
CA ARG A 36 1.52 -12.66 4.93
C ARG A 36 2.63 -11.67 4.65
N THR A 37 3.78 -11.94 5.25
CA THR A 37 5.03 -11.20 5.08
C THR A 37 5.69 -11.62 3.77
N ILE A 38 6.13 -10.65 2.97
CA ILE A 38 6.99 -10.87 1.80
C ILE A 38 8.37 -10.31 2.16
N SER A 39 9.37 -11.17 2.35
CA SER A 39 10.77 -10.80 2.64
C SER A 39 11.73 -11.34 1.58
N ARG A 40 12.84 -10.62 1.31
CA ARG A 40 13.79 -10.93 0.21
C ARG A 40 15.25 -10.63 0.54
N THR A 41 16.12 -11.61 0.31
CA THR A 41 17.59 -11.48 0.23
C THR A 41 18.07 -11.22 -1.21
N GLY A 42 18.92 -10.20 -1.39
CA GLY A 42 19.93 -10.13 -2.46
C GLY A 42 19.69 -9.31 -3.76
N GLN A 43 20.70 -8.49 -4.08
CA GLN A 43 21.14 -7.86 -5.36
C GLN A 43 20.71 -6.45 -5.77
N TRP A 44 19.61 -5.89 -5.27
CA TRP A 44 19.40 -4.43 -5.31
C TRP A 44 18.89 -4.01 -3.95
N ALA A 45 19.80 -3.56 -3.09
CA ALA A 45 19.43 -2.93 -1.84
C ALA A 45 18.67 -1.63 -2.16
N PRO A 46 17.62 -1.28 -1.42
CA PRO A 46 17.17 0.10 -1.34
C PRO A 46 18.40 0.99 -1.12
N LYS A 47 18.36 2.28 -1.50
CA LYS A 47 19.48 3.22 -1.29
C LYS A 47 20.02 3.24 0.17
N TYR A 48 19.26 2.67 1.11
CA TYR A 48 19.59 2.48 2.53
C TYR A 48 19.29 1.07 3.11
N GLY A 49 19.11 0.02 2.29
CA GLY A 49 18.98 -1.35 2.82
C GLY A 49 17.73 -1.64 3.68
N SER A 50 16.72 -0.76 3.70
CA SER A 50 15.56 -0.94 4.59
C SER A 50 14.57 -1.98 4.03
N GLU A 51 14.61 -3.19 4.58
CA GLU A 51 13.50 -4.14 4.45
C GLU A 51 12.28 -3.62 5.22
N ARG A 52 11.08 -3.82 4.67
CA ARG A 52 9.85 -3.34 5.30
C ARG A 52 8.69 -4.31 5.03
N VAL A 53 7.88 -4.51 6.05
CA VAL A 53 6.63 -5.27 5.95
C VAL A 53 5.55 -4.33 5.44
N VAL A 54 4.90 -4.71 4.33
CA VAL A 54 3.76 -3.98 3.76
C VAL A 54 2.52 -4.83 3.95
N PHE A 55 1.51 -4.24 4.58
CA PHE A 55 0.20 -4.88 4.72
C PHE A 55 -0.58 -4.68 3.43
N VAL A 56 -0.90 -5.79 2.75
CA VAL A 56 -1.61 -5.79 1.47
C VAL A 56 -2.99 -6.42 1.63
N PRO A 57 -4.01 -5.93 0.91
CA PRO A 57 -5.35 -6.50 0.97
C PRO A 57 -5.39 -7.88 0.28
N ASP A 58 -6.30 -8.75 0.72
CA ASP A 58 -6.46 -10.11 0.18
C ASP A 58 -6.75 -10.13 -1.32
N GLY A 59 -7.47 -9.12 -1.83
CA GLY A 59 -7.71 -8.95 -3.26
C GLY A 59 -6.42 -8.76 -4.05
N LEU A 60 -5.46 -7.99 -3.54
CA LEU A 60 -4.16 -7.82 -4.18
C LEU A 60 -3.35 -9.12 -4.14
N VAL A 61 -3.39 -9.85 -3.02
CA VAL A 61 -2.74 -11.17 -2.92
C VAL A 61 -3.31 -12.14 -3.95
N THR A 62 -4.62 -12.11 -4.18
CA THR A 62 -5.29 -12.93 -5.19
C THR A 62 -4.82 -12.57 -6.60
N LEU A 63 -4.75 -11.28 -6.93
CA LEU A 63 -4.23 -10.80 -8.22
C LEU A 63 -2.77 -11.19 -8.44
N LEU A 64 -1.92 -11.04 -7.42
CA LEU A 64 -0.52 -11.44 -7.50
C LEU A 64 -0.38 -12.96 -7.66
N SER A 65 -1.22 -13.75 -7.01
CA SER A 65 -1.22 -15.21 -7.14
C SER A 65 -1.60 -15.64 -8.56
N ALA A 66 -2.62 -15.01 -9.15
CA ALA A 66 -3.00 -15.24 -10.55
C ALA A 66 -1.87 -14.82 -11.51
N HIS A 67 -1.20 -13.70 -11.25
CA HIS A 67 -0.05 -13.24 -12.02
C HIS A 67 1.10 -14.26 -11.98
N VAL A 68 1.48 -14.76 -10.81
CA VAL A 68 2.55 -15.77 -10.66
C VAL A 68 2.20 -17.08 -11.37
N ALA A 69 0.92 -17.45 -11.41
CA ALA A 69 0.47 -18.64 -12.14
C ALA A 69 0.56 -18.46 -13.66
N ALA A 70 0.23 -17.27 -14.18
CA ALA A 70 0.30 -16.96 -15.61
C ALA A 70 1.72 -16.64 -16.10
N TYR A 71 2.53 -16.02 -15.24
CA TYR A 71 3.89 -15.56 -15.52
C TYR A 71 4.83 -16.13 -14.45
N PRO A 72 5.56 -17.21 -14.76
CA PRO A 72 6.50 -17.80 -13.82
C PRO A 72 7.50 -16.75 -13.31
N VAL A 73 7.71 -16.75 -12.00
CA VAL A 73 8.75 -15.94 -11.35
C VAL A 73 10.11 -16.22 -12.00
N GLY A 74 10.87 -15.15 -12.26
CA GLY A 74 12.20 -15.24 -12.86
C GLY A 74 13.17 -16.10 -12.04
N PRO A 75 14.31 -16.50 -12.62
CA PRO A 75 15.28 -17.41 -11.97
C PRO A 75 15.76 -16.88 -10.61
N ASP A 76 15.89 -15.57 -10.47
CA ASP A 76 16.25 -14.98 -9.19
C ASP A 76 15.05 -14.82 -8.26
N GLY A 77 13.80 -14.91 -8.74
CA GLY A 77 12.55 -14.74 -7.98
C GLY A 77 11.74 -13.50 -8.40
N TRP A 78 12.16 -12.75 -9.42
CA TRP A 78 11.48 -11.51 -9.81
C TRP A 78 10.02 -11.77 -10.17
N LEU A 79 9.11 -10.97 -9.60
CA LEU A 79 7.67 -11.10 -9.77
C LEU A 79 7.25 -10.54 -11.12
N PHE A 80 7.92 -9.48 -11.56
CA PHE A 80 7.78 -8.90 -12.88
C PHE A 80 9.12 -8.98 -13.60
N THR A 81 9.13 -9.71 -14.70
CA THR A 81 10.31 -9.93 -15.53
C THR A 81 10.07 -9.44 -16.94
N GLY A 82 11.15 -9.01 -17.59
CA GLY A 82 11.20 -8.89 -19.03
C GLY A 82 11.25 -10.28 -19.71
N PRO A 83 11.31 -10.30 -21.05
CA PRO A 83 11.32 -11.53 -21.85
C PRO A 83 12.44 -12.52 -21.49
N THR A 84 13.55 -12.02 -20.95
CA THR A 84 14.75 -12.79 -20.59
C THR A 84 14.79 -13.23 -19.11
N GLY A 85 13.73 -12.97 -18.33
CA GLY A 85 13.69 -13.31 -16.90
C GLY A 85 14.36 -12.29 -15.96
N GLU A 86 14.95 -11.24 -16.53
CA GLU A 86 15.54 -10.12 -15.81
C GLU A 86 14.50 -9.05 -15.42
N PRO A 87 14.75 -8.22 -14.39
CA PRO A 87 13.87 -7.11 -14.06
C PRO A 87 13.79 -6.11 -15.23
N PRO A 88 12.60 -5.59 -15.58
CA PRO A 88 12.48 -4.67 -16.69
C PRO A 88 13.19 -3.34 -16.40
N HIS A 89 13.86 -2.81 -17.41
CA HIS A 89 14.49 -1.49 -17.35
C HIS A 89 13.44 -0.38 -17.13
N GLN A 90 13.82 0.73 -16.48
CA GLN A 90 12.91 1.83 -16.15
C GLN A 90 12.17 2.39 -17.38
N ASN A 91 12.85 2.47 -18.53
CA ASN A 91 12.25 2.91 -19.79
C ASN A 91 11.16 1.96 -20.29
N THR A 92 11.33 0.65 -20.06
CA THR A 92 10.34 -0.38 -20.41
C THR A 92 9.09 -0.22 -19.58
N VAL A 93 9.24 0.01 -18.27
CA VAL A 93 8.09 0.30 -17.39
C VAL A 93 7.38 1.59 -17.79
N GLY A 94 8.13 2.65 -18.13
CA GLY A 94 7.54 3.89 -18.63
C GLY A 94 6.81 3.73 -19.97
N TYR A 95 7.27 2.82 -20.84
CA TYR A 95 6.55 2.46 -22.06
C TYR A 95 5.26 1.69 -21.77
N TRP A 96 5.32 0.67 -20.91
CA TRP A 96 4.14 -0.08 -20.48
C TRP A 96 3.09 0.83 -19.84
N TRP A 97 3.51 1.73 -18.96
CA TRP A 97 2.61 2.71 -18.33
C TRP A 97 1.87 3.57 -19.37
N ARG A 98 2.60 4.14 -20.32
CA ARG A 98 1.98 4.92 -21.41
C ARG A 98 1.05 4.08 -22.27
N LYS A 99 1.35 2.80 -22.48
CA LYS A 99 0.47 1.88 -23.20
C LYS A 99 -0.82 1.65 -22.41
N THR A 100 -0.71 1.31 -21.12
CA THR A 100 -1.86 1.13 -20.23
C THR A 100 -2.75 2.37 -20.18
N LEU A 101 -2.17 3.57 -20.11
CA LEU A 101 -2.96 4.81 -20.14
C LEU A 101 -3.70 5.00 -21.46
N ARG A 102 -3.06 4.72 -22.60
CA ARG A 102 -3.74 4.77 -23.92
C ARG A 102 -4.90 3.78 -24.00
N ASP A 103 -4.67 2.55 -23.54
CA ASP A 103 -5.68 1.49 -23.55
C ASP A 103 -6.86 1.84 -22.62
N ALA A 104 -6.60 2.59 -21.53
CA ALA A 104 -7.61 3.12 -20.61
C ALA A 104 -8.25 4.45 -21.05
N GLY A 105 -7.83 5.04 -22.18
CA GLY A 105 -8.31 6.36 -22.64
C GLY A 105 -7.88 7.54 -21.76
N LEU A 106 -6.81 7.39 -20.97
CA LEU A 106 -6.30 8.39 -20.04
C LEU A 106 -5.03 9.06 -20.60
N SER A 107 -4.83 10.33 -20.25
CA SER A 107 -3.62 11.09 -20.61
C SER A 107 -3.16 11.98 -19.46
N GLY A 108 -1.89 12.41 -19.49
CA GLY A 108 -1.31 13.33 -18.50
C GLY A 108 -0.90 12.72 -17.15
N ILE A 109 -1.24 11.46 -16.89
CA ILE A 109 -0.93 10.79 -15.61
C ILE A 109 0.48 10.18 -15.65
N LYS A 110 1.29 10.47 -14.63
CA LYS A 110 2.62 9.87 -14.42
C LYS A 110 2.52 8.65 -13.52
N LEU A 111 3.48 7.74 -13.64
CA LEU A 111 3.53 6.56 -12.79
C LEU A 111 3.66 6.92 -11.29
N HIS A 112 4.34 8.04 -10.98
CA HIS A 112 4.47 8.53 -9.60
C HIS A 112 3.15 9.03 -9.02
N ASP A 113 2.17 9.37 -9.85
CA ASP A 113 0.86 9.83 -9.38
C ASP A 113 0.09 8.70 -8.70
N LEU A 114 0.39 7.42 -9.02
CA LEU A 114 -0.13 6.27 -8.27
C LEU A 114 0.33 6.30 -6.80
N ARG A 115 1.56 6.76 -6.55
CA ARG A 115 2.08 6.92 -5.18
C ARG A 115 1.38 8.05 -4.46
N HIS A 116 1.09 9.16 -5.16
CA HIS A 116 0.30 10.25 -4.61
C HIS A 116 -1.13 9.80 -4.30
N PHE A 117 -1.77 9.05 -5.21
CA PHE A 117 -3.10 8.48 -5.02
C PHE A 117 -3.16 7.55 -3.80
N PHE A 118 -2.16 6.67 -3.65
CA PHE A 118 -2.07 5.79 -2.49
C PHE A 118 -1.92 6.58 -1.19
N ALA A 119 -1.07 7.62 -1.18
CA ALA A 119 -0.90 8.49 -0.02
C ALA A 119 -2.20 9.23 0.34
N SER A 120 -2.86 9.85 -0.65
CA SER A 120 -4.11 10.58 -0.43
C SER A 120 -5.23 9.67 0.07
N GLY A 121 -5.32 8.44 -0.45
CA GLY A 121 -6.31 7.46 0.01
C GLY A 121 -6.12 7.09 1.47
N LEU A 122 -4.89 6.80 1.90
CA LEU A 122 -4.61 6.51 3.31
C LEU A 122 -4.97 7.67 4.24
N ILE A 123 -4.72 8.91 3.81
CA ILE A 123 -5.02 10.11 4.60
C ILE A 123 -6.54 10.32 4.68
N ALA A 124 -7.27 10.11 3.57
CA ALA A 124 -8.72 10.23 3.53
C ALA A 124 -9.41 9.22 4.45
N GLU A 125 -8.87 8.01 4.59
CA GLU A 125 -9.32 6.99 5.55
C GLU A 125 -8.95 7.32 7.01
N GLY A 126 -8.29 8.46 7.26
CA GLY A 126 -7.94 8.92 8.60
C GLY A 126 -6.67 8.31 9.18
N CYS A 127 -5.77 7.73 8.36
CA CYS A 127 -4.50 7.22 8.85
C CYS A 127 -3.60 8.36 9.38
N ASP A 128 -2.85 8.06 10.44
CA ASP A 128 -1.88 9.00 10.99
C ASP A 128 -0.62 9.14 10.10
N VAL A 129 0.11 10.24 10.30
CA VAL A 129 1.30 10.59 9.51
C VAL A 129 2.38 9.50 9.57
N VAL A 130 2.55 8.81 10.71
CA VAL A 130 3.56 7.76 10.89
C VAL A 130 3.15 6.50 10.12
N THR A 131 1.87 6.14 10.17
CA THR A 131 1.32 5.03 9.37
C THR A 131 1.50 5.29 7.88
N VAL A 132 1.14 6.49 7.39
CA VAL A 132 1.32 6.85 5.96
C VAL A 132 2.81 6.89 5.59
N GLN A 133 3.67 7.45 6.45
CA GLN A 133 5.12 7.45 6.23
C GLN A 133 5.71 6.04 6.11
N ARG A 134 5.31 5.12 6.99
CA ARG A 134 5.75 3.72 6.97
C ARG A 134 5.24 3.00 5.73
N ALA A 135 3.98 3.19 5.37
CA ALA A 135 3.38 2.60 4.16
C ALA A 135 4.08 3.07 2.88
N LEU A 136 4.45 4.35 2.81
CA LEU A 136 5.20 4.92 1.68
C LEU A 136 6.69 4.53 1.71
N GLY A 137 7.24 4.14 2.86
CA GLY A 137 8.66 3.87 3.03
C GLY A 137 9.53 5.15 3.04
N HIS A 138 8.98 6.29 3.45
CA HIS A 138 9.80 7.48 3.69
C HIS A 138 10.64 7.28 4.96
N SER A 139 11.92 7.65 4.92
CA SER A 139 12.79 7.51 6.08
C SER A 139 12.46 8.49 7.21
N LYS A 140 11.90 9.66 6.86
CA LYS A 140 11.53 10.71 7.80
C LYS A 140 10.06 11.10 7.62
N PRO A 141 9.30 11.29 8.73
CA PRO A 141 7.94 11.81 8.68
C PRO A 141 7.84 13.18 8.01
N THR A 142 8.89 13.99 8.09
CA THR A 142 8.95 15.32 7.47
C THR A 142 8.78 15.26 5.96
N THR A 143 9.28 14.22 5.28
CA THR A 143 9.08 14.06 3.82
C THR A 143 7.61 13.88 3.49
N THR A 144 6.89 13.07 4.27
CA THR A 144 5.44 12.89 4.11
C THR A 144 4.69 14.18 4.42
N LEU A 145 5.04 14.85 5.52
CA LEU A 145 4.36 16.06 5.96
C LEU A 145 4.56 17.20 4.96
N ASN A 146 5.78 17.41 4.45
CA ASN A 146 6.07 18.45 3.46
C ASN A 146 5.26 18.29 2.18
N THR A 147 4.93 17.06 1.78
CA THR A 147 4.18 16.80 0.55
C THR A 147 2.67 16.72 0.78
N TYR A 148 2.21 16.16 1.90
CA TYR A 148 0.81 15.78 2.08
C TYR A 148 0.11 16.44 3.27
N ALA A 149 0.76 17.32 4.06
CA ALA A 149 0.15 17.95 5.22
C ALA A 149 -1.21 18.61 4.92
N HIS A 150 -1.35 19.19 3.73
CA HIS A 150 -2.56 19.86 3.28
C HIS A 150 -3.76 18.93 3.05
N LEU A 151 -3.56 17.60 3.07
CA LEU A 151 -4.63 16.61 2.92
C LEU A 151 -5.25 16.22 4.26
N TRP A 152 -4.59 16.48 5.40
CA TRP A 152 -5.18 16.19 6.70
C TRP A 152 -6.23 17.26 7.06
N PRO A 153 -7.32 16.86 7.73
CA PRO A 153 -8.29 17.81 8.26
C PRO A 153 -7.61 18.80 9.20
N THR A 154 -8.07 20.05 9.18
CA THR A 154 -7.55 21.06 10.09
C THR A 154 -7.92 20.74 11.53
N ALA A 155 -7.22 21.36 12.48
CA ALA A 155 -7.56 21.25 13.90
C ALA A 155 -9.01 21.71 14.17
N GLU A 156 -9.48 22.70 13.43
CA GLU A 156 -10.85 23.22 13.50
C GLU A 156 -11.87 22.19 12.99
N ASP A 157 -11.59 21.55 11.85
CA ASP A 157 -12.44 20.48 11.30
C ASP A 157 -12.55 19.29 12.26
N CYS A 158 -11.41 18.89 12.84
CA CYS A 158 -11.36 17.82 13.83
C CYS A 158 -12.17 18.18 15.07
N THR A 159 -12.00 19.40 15.59
CA THR A 159 -12.71 19.89 16.78
C THR A 159 -14.21 19.95 16.53
N ARG A 160 -14.63 20.46 15.38
CA ARG A 160 -16.05 20.53 14.97
C ARG A 160 -16.65 19.13 14.88
N LYS A 161 -15.99 18.21 14.18
CA LYS A 161 -16.46 16.83 14.02
C LYS A 161 -16.55 16.08 15.36
N ALA A 162 -15.54 16.24 16.22
CA ALA A 162 -15.52 15.62 17.54
C ALA A 162 -16.66 16.16 18.42
N THR A 163 -16.82 17.49 18.47
CA THR A 163 -17.88 18.14 19.25
C THR A 163 -19.27 17.75 18.75
N GLN A 164 -19.47 17.72 17.42
CA GLN A 164 -20.73 17.28 16.82
C GLN A 164 -21.06 15.83 17.24
N SER A 165 -20.09 14.92 17.12
CA SER A 165 -20.29 13.50 17.49
C SER A 165 -20.64 13.33 18.97
N LEU A 166 -20.04 14.14 19.86
CA LEU A 166 -20.36 14.13 21.29
C LEU A 166 -21.78 14.65 21.57
N ILE A 167 -22.18 15.72 20.89
CA ILE A 167 -23.54 16.29 21.01
C ILE A 167 -24.57 15.28 20.50
N ASP A 168 -24.35 14.67 19.34
CA ASP A 168 -25.26 13.70 18.74
C ASP A 168 -25.45 12.46 19.65
N ALA A 169 -24.37 11.97 20.25
CA ALA A 169 -24.44 10.88 21.21
C ALA A 169 -25.23 11.25 22.48
N ALA A 170 -25.05 12.49 22.97
CA ALA A 170 -25.75 12.98 24.14
C ALA A 170 -27.25 13.20 23.88
N THR A 171 -27.62 13.81 22.75
CA THR A 171 -29.01 14.07 22.38
C THR A 171 -29.76 12.79 22.02
N ALA A 172 -29.13 11.83 21.35
CA ALA A 172 -29.73 10.52 21.09
C ALA A 172 -30.12 9.80 22.39
N LYS A 173 -29.29 9.92 23.44
CA LYS A 173 -29.60 9.36 24.76
C LYS A 173 -30.77 10.06 25.43
N ILE A 174 -30.82 11.40 25.38
CA ILE A 174 -31.91 12.19 25.96
C ILE A 174 -33.25 11.85 25.29
N LEU A 175 -33.26 11.77 23.95
CA LEU A 175 -34.46 11.41 23.19
C LEU A 175 -34.89 9.96 23.44
N ALA A 176 -33.95 9.04 23.61
CA ALA A 176 -34.27 7.65 23.94
C ALA A 176 -34.86 7.51 25.35
N ASP A 177 -34.37 8.28 26.32
CA ASP A 177 -34.90 8.27 27.70
C ASP A 177 -36.31 8.88 27.78
N SER A 178 -36.62 9.93 27.00
CA SER A 178 -37.95 10.56 27.00
C SER A 178 -39.05 9.63 26.46
N VAL A 179 -38.73 8.76 25.49
CA VAL A 179 -39.70 7.80 24.92
C VAL A 179 -40.07 6.69 25.92
N ARG A 180 -39.21 6.41 26.91
CA ARG A 180 -39.46 5.37 27.91
C ARG A 180 -40.52 5.76 28.94
N THR A 181 -40.65 7.06 29.23
CA THR A 181 -41.49 7.58 30.30
C THR A 181 -42.97 7.78 29.93
N GLU A 182 -43.37 7.63 28.67
CA GLU A 182 -44.75 7.86 28.22
C GLU A 182 -45.65 6.60 28.16
N SER A 183 -45.18 5.45 28.65
CA SER A 183 -45.87 4.15 28.50
C SER A 183 -46.41 3.53 29.81
N THR A 184 -46.89 4.36 30.75
CA THR A 184 -47.53 3.90 32.01
C THR A 184 -48.88 4.57 32.19
#